data_AF-A0A3N9PGU3-F1
#
_entry.id   AF-A0A3N9PGU3-F1
#
_cell.length_a   1.000
_cell.length_b   1.000
_cell.length_c   1.000
_cell.angle_alpha   90.00
_cell.angle_beta   90.00
_cell.angle_gamma   90.00
#
_symmetry.space_group_name_H-M   'P 1'
#
loop_
_entity.id
_entity.type
_entity.pdbx_description
1 polymer ?
#
loop_
_entity_poly.entity_id
_entity_poly.type
_entity_poly.pdbx_seq_one_letter_code
_entity_poly.pdbx_strand_id
1 'polypeptide(L)'
;MLTFENCTIIKFWPAEDKGEEETIVRQLLIQAEVALDNSLQVGELYNNMVRGLVRISFMDSLTGEEYILNAATLRPFNIKQKKTRVGKGDDADMVKSEFAALTIATRIPEDDGGTFLAALYPFFNIRVQMTIEELQPLAAAKKLD
;
A
#
# COMPACT_ATOMS: atom_id res chain seq x y z
N MET A 1 8.51 10.08 -5.20
CA MET A 1 7.98 8.75 -5.56
C MET A 1 8.84 7.72 -4.87
N LEU A 2 8.22 6.82 -4.11
CA LEU A 2 8.89 5.76 -3.35
C LEU A 2 8.36 4.41 -3.82
N THR A 3 9.23 3.50 -4.23
CA THR A 3 8.85 2.20 -4.78
C THR A 3 9.48 1.07 -3.97
N PHE A 4 8.68 0.02 -3.75
CA PHE A 4 9.07 -1.22 -3.11
C PHE A 4 8.84 -2.38 -4.07
N GLU A 5 9.92 -3.07 -4.44
CA GLU A 5 9.87 -4.21 -5.38
C GLU A 5 9.19 -5.44 -4.78
N ASN A 6 9.22 -5.58 -3.46
CA ASN A 6 8.68 -6.74 -2.76
C ASN A 6 7.67 -6.30 -1.70
N CYS A 7 6.44 -6.09 -2.14
CA CYS A 7 5.27 -5.90 -1.28
C CYS A 7 4.39 -7.16 -1.31
N THR A 8 3.80 -7.51 -0.17
CA THR A 8 2.76 -8.55 -0.11
C THR A 8 1.60 -8.04 0.73
N ILE A 9 0.40 -8.06 0.15
CA ILE A 9 -0.83 -7.79 0.89
C ILE A 9 -1.19 -9.02 1.71
N ILE A 10 -1.15 -8.89 3.02
CA ILE A 10 -1.35 -9.99 3.99
C ILE A 10 -2.81 -10.11 4.40
N LYS A 11 -3.52 -8.99 4.45
CA LYS A 11 -4.93 -8.94 4.87
C LYS A 11 -5.57 -7.64 4.38
N PHE A 12 -6.86 -7.68 4.05
CA PHE A 12 -7.66 -6.47 3.85
C PHE A 12 -9.10 -6.69 4.31
N TRP A 13 -9.76 -5.65 4.81
CA TRP A 13 -11.14 -5.73 5.29
C TRP A 13 -11.81 -4.35 5.35
N PRO A 14 -13.14 -4.26 5.18
CA PRO A 14 -13.87 -3.03 5.43
C PRO A 14 -13.86 -2.69 6.91
N ALA A 15 -13.74 -1.41 7.22
CA ALA A 15 -13.81 -0.85 8.56
C ALA A 15 -14.66 0.43 8.54
N GLU A 16 -15.08 0.85 9.72
CA GLU A 16 -15.77 2.13 9.92
C GLU A 16 -14.85 3.06 10.69
N ASP A 17 -14.82 4.32 10.28
CA ASP A 17 -14.13 5.40 10.97
C ASP A 17 -15.13 6.49 11.35
N LYS A 18 -14.89 7.15 12.47
CA LYS A 18 -15.73 8.27 12.92
C LYS A 18 -15.20 9.54 12.26
N GLY A 19 -15.93 10.02 11.26
CA GLY A 19 -15.69 11.30 10.64
C GLY A 19 -16.05 12.46 11.57
N GLU A 20 -15.85 13.68 11.06
CA GLU A 20 -16.37 14.89 11.70
C GLU A 20 -17.90 14.81 11.80
N GLU A 21 -18.47 15.40 12.85
CA GLU A 21 -19.93 15.46 13.09
C GLU A 21 -20.64 14.09 13.22
N GLU A 22 -19.95 13.07 13.76
CA GLU A 22 -20.50 11.71 13.96
C GLU A 22 -20.86 10.96 12.66
N THR A 23 -20.38 11.44 11.51
CA THR A 23 -20.56 10.74 10.24
C THR A 23 -19.76 9.43 10.21
N ILE A 24 -20.40 8.32 9.82
CA ILE A 24 -19.72 7.04 9.64
C ILE A 24 -19.06 7.02 8.27
N VAL A 25 -17.72 6.98 8.24
CA VAL A 25 -16.96 6.85 7.00
C VAL A 25 -16.55 5.39 6.82
N ARG A 26 -17.01 4.77 5.74
CA ARG A 26 -16.57 3.42 5.38
C ARG A 26 -15.17 3.49 4.75
N GLN A 27 -14.26 2.69 5.28
CA GLN A 27 -12.88 2.60 4.83
C GLN A 27 -12.52 1.15 4.51
N LEU A 28 -11.57 0.96 3.61
CA LEU A 28 -10.86 -0.29 3.42
C LEU A 28 -9.52 -0.17 4.14
N LEU A 29 -9.27 -1.12 5.04
CA LEU A 29 -7.95 -1.30 5.65
C LEU A 29 -7.21 -2.41 4.93
N ILE A 30 -5.97 -2.13 4.55
CA ILE A 30 -5.06 -3.07 3.89
C ILE A 30 -3.81 -3.19 4.75
N GLN A 31 -3.49 -4.40 5.17
CA GLN A 31 -2.23 -4.73 5.81
C GLN A 31 -1.29 -5.31 4.77
N ALA A 32 -0.15 -4.65 4.60
CA ALA A 32 0.89 -5.05 3.67
C ALA A 32 2.23 -5.15 4.38
N GLU A 33 3.08 -6.04 3.91
CA GLU A 33 4.48 -6.10 4.31
C GLU A 33 5.35 -5.78 3.10
N VAL A 34 6.26 -4.82 3.29
CA VAL A 34 7.17 -4.38 2.23
C VAL A 34 8.59 -4.65 2.66
N ALA A 35 9.39 -5.28 1.80
CA ALA A 35 10.82 -5.43 2.04
C ALA A 35 11.51 -4.07 1.96
N LEU A 36 12.47 -3.85 2.85
CA LEU A 36 13.28 -2.65 2.89
C LEU A 36 14.71 -2.96 2.43
N ASP A 37 15.19 -2.18 1.49
CA ASP A 37 16.54 -2.28 0.94
C ASP A 37 17.54 -1.41 1.72
N ASN A 38 17.06 -0.30 2.29
CA ASN A 38 17.91 0.63 3.03
C ASN A 38 17.11 1.53 4.00
N SER A 39 17.84 2.22 4.89
CA SER A 39 17.26 3.12 5.88
C SER A 39 16.63 4.39 5.30
N LEU A 40 16.99 4.80 4.07
CA LEU A 40 16.38 5.97 3.43
C LEU A 40 14.91 5.70 3.10
N GLN A 41 14.58 4.47 2.67
CA GLN A 41 13.19 4.07 2.43
C GLN A 41 12.33 4.17 3.71
N VAL A 42 12.90 3.94 4.89
CA VAL A 42 12.19 4.12 6.17
C VAL A 42 11.87 5.61 6.42
N GLY A 43 12.83 6.50 6.18
CA GLY A 43 12.62 7.94 6.28
C GLY A 43 11.55 8.44 5.32
N GLU A 44 11.58 7.98 4.07
CA GLU A 44 10.57 8.32 3.07
C GLU A 44 9.18 7.76 3.42
N LEU A 45 9.09 6.53 3.95
CA LEU A 45 7.81 6.00 4.46
C LEU A 45 7.25 6.87 5.58
N TYR A 46 8.10 7.31 6.51
CA TYR A 46 7.70 8.19 7.59
C TYR A 46 7.21 9.54 7.05
N ASN A 47 7.91 10.12 6.07
CA ASN A 47 7.48 11.36 5.42
C ASN A 47 6.10 11.22 4.74
N ASN A 48 5.87 10.12 4.03
CA ASN A 48 4.59 9.84 3.38
C ASN A 48 3.46 9.56 4.40
N MET A 49 3.78 8.94 5.54
CA MET A 49 2.83 8.77 6.65
C MET A 49 2.43 10.11 7.26
N VAL A 50 3.39 10.99 7.53
CA VAL A 50 3.13 12.33 8.11
C VAL A 50 2.37 13.23 7.13
N ARG A 51 2.60 13.08 5.82
CA ARG A 51 1.87 13.81 4.78
C ARG A 51 0.36 13.55 4.79
N GLY A 52 -0.07 12.41 5.31
CA GLY A 52 -1.47 12.00 5.33
C GLY A 52 -1.87 11.34 4.01
N LEU A 53 -2.45 12.11 3.09
CA LEU A 53 -2.96 11.56 1.82
C LEU A 53 -1.87 11.37 0.77
N VAL A 54 -1.82 10.16 0.22
CA VAL A 54 -0.92 9.72 -0.83
C VAL A 54 -1.70 8.91 -1.88
N ARG A 55 -1.14 8.83 -3.09
CA ARG A 55 -1.57 7.86 -4.10
C ARG A 55 -0.70 6.60 -3.94
N ILE A 56 -1.33 5.43 -3.90
CA ILE A 56 -0.62 4.16 -3.80
C ILE A 56 -1.03 3.29 -4.98
N SER A 57 -0.09 2.62 -5.63
CA SER A 57 -0.40 1.56 -6.59
C SER A 57 0.29 0.25 -6.23
N PHE A 58 -0.40 -0.85 -6.55
CA PHE A 58 0.12 -2.21 -6.48
C PHE A 58 0.13 -2.76 -7.89
N MET A 59 1.29 -3.18 -8.36
CA MET A 59 1.46 -3.77 -9.69
C MET A 59 1.92 -5.21 -9.54
N ASP A 60 1.19 -6.14 -10.15
CA ASP A 60 1.65 -7.52 -10.27
C ASP A 60 2.80 -7.57 -11.29
N SER A 61 4.00 -7.92 -10.81
CA SER A 61 5.21 -7.98 -11.63
C SER A 61 5.16 -9.05 -12.73
N LEU A 62 4.24 -10.02 -12.65
CA LEU A 62 4.10 -11.09 -13.63
C LEU A 62 3.15 -10.71 -14.78
N THR A 63 2.01 -10.13 -14.44
CA THR A 63 0.95 -9.81 -15.42
C THR A 63 1.02 -8.36 -15.91
N GLY A 64 1.63 -7.46 -15.14
CA GLY A 64 1.63 -6.02 -15.37
C GLY A 64 0.31 -5.33 -15.01
N GLU A 65 -0.66 -6.05 -14.45
CA GLU A 65 -1.89 -5.45 -13.94
C GLU A 65 -1.59 -4.53 -12.76
N GLU A 66 -2.28 -3.40 -12.71
CA GLU A 66 -2.09 -2.38 -11.66
C GLU A 66 -3.43 -2.09 -10.97
N TYR A 67 -3.39 -2.04 -9.65
CA TYR A 67 -4.48 -1.56 -8.81
C TYR A 67 -4.07 -0.28 -8.08
N ILE A 68 -4.88 0.76 -8.23
CA ILE A 68 -4.55 2.11 -7.78
C ILE A 68 -5.52 2.55 -6.68
N LEU A 69 -4.94 2.97 -5.56
CA LEU A 69 -5.60 3.73 -4.52
C LEU A 69 -5.31 5.22 -4.74
N ASN A 70 -6.30 5.93 -5.28
CA ASN A 70 -6.13 7.35 -5.61
C ASN A 70 -5.91 8.23 -4.38
N ALA A 71 -6.51 7.88 -3.24
CA ALA A 71 -6.35 8.62 -2.00
C ALA A 71 -6.31 7.65 -0.82
N ALA A 72 -5.11 7.40 -0.30
CA ALA A 72 -4.86 6.52 0.82
C ALA A 72 -4.01 7.20 1.89
N THR A 73 -4.12 6.73 3.13
CA THR A 73 -3.30 7.14 4.26
C THR A 73 -2.49 5.96 4.76
N LEU A 74 -1.19 6.18 5.02
CA LEU A 74 -0.37 5.22 5.75
C LEU A 74 -0.56 5.46 7.24
N ARG A 75 -0.97 4.43 7.98
CA ARG A 75 -1.00 4.47 9.46
C ARG A 75 0.40 4.21 10.02
N PRO A 76 0.64 4.52 11.32
CA PRO A 76 1.88 4.15 12.01
C PRO A 76 2.24 2.68 11.79
N PHE A 77 3.50 2.43 11.44
CA PHE A 77 4.00 1.12 11.04
C PHE A 77 5.17 0.68 11.92
N ASN A 78 5.49 -0.61 11.86
CA ASN A 78 6.61 -1.20 12.59
C ASN A 78 7.60 -1.82 11.62
N ILE A 79 8.89 -1.76 11.97
CA ILE A 79 9.93 -2.52 11.27
C ILE A 79 10.11 -3.88 11.94
N LYS A 80 10.10 -4.94 11.13
CA LYS A 80 10.30 -6.32 11.55
C LYS A 80 11.50 -6.91 10.82
N GLN A 81 12.21 -7.82 11.46
CA GLN A 81 13.26 -8.62 10.83
C GLN A 81 12.76 -10.03 10.60
N LYS A 82 12.93 -10.55 9.37
CA LYS A 82 12.59 -11.92 9.00
C LYS A 82 13.79 -12.60 8.36
N LYS A 83 13.92 -13.91 8.58
CA LYS A 83 14.88 -14.70 7.81
C LYS A 83 14.27 -15.05 6.46
N THR A 84 14.88 -14.61 5.38
CA THR A 84 14.45 -14.90 4.02
C THR A 84 15.48 -15.76 3.34
N ARG A 85 15.01 -16.79 2.63
CA ARG A 85 15.86 -17.60 1.78
C ARG A 85 16.18 -16.82 0.51
N VAL A 86 17.46 -16.66 0.20
CA VAL A 86 17.94 -16.03 -1.04
C VAL A 86 18.77 -17.07 -1.79
N GLY A 87 18.54 -17.19 -3.10
CA GLY A 87 19.12 -18.24 -3.95
C GLY A 87 18.18 -19.42 -4.23
N LYS A 88 18.65 -20.38 -5.02
CA LYS A 88 17.93 -21.62 -5.40
C LYS A 88 18.87 -22.82 -5.22
N GLY A 89 18.33 -23.98 -4.85
CA GLY A 89 19.11 -25.22 -4.71
C GLY A 89 20.00 -25.22 -3.47
N ASP A 90 21.14 -25.91 -3.56
CA ASP A 90 22.09 -26.11 -2.46
C ASP A 90 22.86 -24.83 -2.06
N ASP A 91 22.85 -23.80 -2.92
CA ASP A 91 23.47 -22.48 -2.67
C ASP A 91 22.51 -21.48 -2.00
N ALA A 92 21.36 -21.95 -1.51
CA ALA A 92 20.38 -21.07 -0.87
C ALA A 92 20.81 -20.70 0.56
N ASP A 93 21.01 -19.41 0.81
CA ASP A 93 21.36 -18.88 2.12
C ASP A 93 20.16 -18.22 2.83
N MET A 94 20.19 -18.18 4.16
CA MET A 94 19.16 -17.57 5.00
C MET A 94 19.68 -16.23 5.53
N VAL A 95 19.31 -15.14 4.86
CA VAL A 95 19.68 -13.79 5.27
C VAL A 95 18.59 -13.17 6.14
N LYS A 96 18.97 -12.29 7.05
CA LYS A 96 18.02 -11.44 7.77
C LYS A 96 17.68 -10.24 6.89
N SER A 97 16.41 -10.05 6.60
CA SER A 97 15.90 -8.92 5.84
C SER A 97 14.89 -8.13 6.66
N GLU A 98 14.87 -6.83 6.44
CA GLU A 98 13.97 -5.89 7.12
C GLU A 98 12.70 -5.70 6.31
N PHE A 99 11.58 -5.63 7.02
CA PHE A 99 10.26 -5.43 6.45
C PHE A 99 9.52 -4.35 7.23
N ALA A 100 8.88 -3.42 6.53
CA ALA A 100 7.89 -2.55 7.15
C ALA A 100 6.51 -3.22 7.09
N ALA A 101 5.88 -3.37 8.26
CA ALA A 101 4.51 -3.84 8.38
C ALA A 101 3.55 -2.65 8.35
N LEU A 102 2.99 -2.39 7.18
CA LEU A 102 2.17 -1.23 6.87
C LEU A 102 0.68 -1.54 7.11
N THR A 103 -0.06 -0.51 7.53
CA THR A 103 -1.52 -0.49 7.43
C THR A 103 -1.92 0.72 6.61
N ILE A 104 -2.61 0.48 5.51
CA ILE A 104 -3.07 1.47 4.54
C ILE A 104 -4.57 1.61 4.71
N ALA A 105 -5.06 2.83 4.81
CA ALA A 105 -6.48 3.14 4.89
C ALA A 105 -6.90 3.96 3.67
N THR A 106 -8.00 3.57 3.03
CA THR A 106 -8.61 4.32 1.91
C THR A 106 -10.11 4.36 2.12
N ARG A 107 -10.77 5.45 1.70
CA ARG A 107 -12.24 5.51 1.73
C ARG A 107 -12.81 4.51 0.73
N ILE A 108 -13.88 3.83 1.12
CA ILE A 108 -14.70 3.02 0.21
C ILE A 108 -15.74 3.94 -0.44
N PRO A 109 -15.85 3.99 -1.77
CA PRO A 109 -16.94 4.68 -2.45
C PRO A 109 -18.29 4.13 -2.00
N GLU A 110 -19.26 5.00 -1.71
CA GLU A 110 -20.56 4.63 -1.13
C GLU A 110 -21.34 3.63 -2.00
N ASP A 111 -21.18 3.72 -3.32
CA ASP A 111 -21.95 2.94 -4.29
C ASP A 111 -21.26 1.65 -4.76
N ASP A 112 -19.98 1.42 -4.43
CA ASP A 112 -19.16 0.40 -5.13
C ASP A 112 -18.20 -0.43 -4.25
N GLY A 113 -18.49 -0.55 -2.95
CA GLY A 113 -17.60 -1.25 -2.01
C GLY A 113 -17.33 -2.72 -2.34
N GLY A 114 -18.29 -3.42 -2.96
CA GLY A 114 -18.11 -4.82 -3.36
C GLY A 114 -17.10 -5.00 -4.49
N THR A 115 -17.22 -4.20 -5.55
CA THR A 115 -16.29 -4.21 -6.70
C THR A 115 -14.90 -3.77 -6.28
N PHE A 116 -14.82 -2.79 -5.37
CA PHE A 116 -13.54 -2.30 -4.84
C PHE A 116 -12.71 -3.40 -4.16
N LEU A 117 -13.36 -4.27 -3.37
CA LEU A 117 -12.73 -5.42 -2.73
C LEU A 117 -12.38 -6.52 -3.75
N ALA A 118 -13.26 -6.78 -4.71
CA ALA A 118 -13.03 -7.79 -5.74
C ALA A 118 -11.82 -7.44 -6.63
N ALA A 119 -11.65 -6.17 -6.96
CA ALA A 119 -10.53 -5.67 -7.76
C ALA A 119 -9.17 -5.75 -7.04
N LEU A 120 -9.16 -5.73 -5.69
CA LEU A 120 -7.94 -5.91 -4.90
C LEU A 120 -7.52 -7.38 -4.78
N TYR A 121 -8.47 -8.32 -4.89
CA TYR A 121 -8.23 -9.75 -4.66
C TYR A 121 -7.11 -10.38 -5.50
N PRO A 122 -6.92 -10.04 -6.81
CA PRO A 122 -5.81 -10.56 -7.60
C PRO A 122 -4.42 -10.25 -7.03
N PHE A 123 -4.29 -9.16 -6.26
CA PHE A 123 -3.05 -8.71 -5.64
C PHE A 123 -2.82 -9.31 -4.24
N PHE A 124 -3.77 -10.10 -3.75
CA PHE A 124 -3.73 -10.68 -2.41
C PHE A 124 -2.73 -11.83 -2.31
N ASN A 125 -1.88 -11.80 -1.27
CA ASN A 125 -0.96 -12.89 -0.93
C ASN A 125 0.01 -13.29 -2.06
N ILE A 126 0.29 -12.36 -2.98
CA ILE A 126 1.33 -12.47 -4.00
C ILE A 126 2.38 -11.36 -3.82
N ARG A 127 3.51 -11.49 -4.51
CA ARG A 127 4.52 -10.43 -4.56
C ARG A 127 4.11 -9.41 -5.62
N VAL A 128 3.98 -8.17 -5.18
CA VAL A 128 3.64 -7.03 -6.04
C VAL A 128 4.68 -5.93 -5.82
N GLN A 129 4.87 -5.10 -6.84
CA GLN A 129 5.55 -3.83 -6.69
C GLN A 129 4.56 -2.83 -6.09
N MET A 130 4.95 -2.13 -5.02
CA MET A 130 4.15 -1.06 -4.44
C MET A 130 4.82 0.29 -4.68
N THR A 131 4.08 1.25 -5.22
CA THR A 131 4.57 2.62 -5.43
C THR A 131 3.73 3.60 -4.61
N ILE A 132 4.40 4.54 -3.94
CA ILE A 132 3.80 5.62 -3.16
C ILE A 132 4.19 6.96 -3.80
N GLU A 133 3.18 7.74 -4.11
CA GLU A 133 3.30 9.05 -4.74
C GLU A 133 2.60 10.11 -3.90
N GLU A 134 3.10 11.34 -4.00
CA GLU A 134 2.36 12.47 -3.47
C GLU A 134 1.04 12.59 -4.20
N LEU A 135 -0.03 12.89 -3.49
CA LEU A 135 -1.30 13.22 -4.13
C LEU A 135 -1.10 14.53 -4.90
N GLN A 136 -1.01 14.45 -6.23
CA GLN A 136 -1.01 15.68 -7.02
C GLN A 136 -2.37 16.37 -6.82
N PRO A 137 -2.39 17.70 -6.56
CA PRO A 137 -3.65 18.42 -6.59
C PRO A 137 -4.28 18.16 -7.96
N LEU A 138 -5.57 17.78 -7.97
CA LEU A 138 -6.39 17.72 -9.17
C LEU A 138 -6.16 19.04 -9.91
N ALA A 139 -5.32 19.03 -10.94
CA ALA A 139 -5.10 20.20 -11.76
C ALA A 139 -6.49 20.61 -12.23
N ALA A 140 -6.87 21.84 -11.85
CA ALA A 140 -8.17 22.43 -12.07
C ALA A 140 -8.76 21.90 -13.37
N ALA A 141 -9.94 21.28 -13.26
CA ALA A 141 -10.75 20.86 -14.39
C ALA A 141 -10.55 21.87 -15.51
N LYS A 142 -9.93 21.42 -16.61
CA LYS A 142 -9.72 22.24 -17.81
C LYS A 142 -11.02 23.03 -18.01
N LYS A 143 -10.96 24.34 -17.85
CA LYS A 143 -11.94 25.23 -18.43
C LYS A 143 -11.90 24.91 -19.93
N LEU A 144 -12.87 24.14 -20.39
CA LEU A 144 -13.25 24.15 -21.79
C LEU A 144 -14.04 25.45 -21.96
N ASP A 145 -13.37 26.44 -22.52
CA ASP A 145 -14.02 27.54 -23.24
C ASP A 145 -14.72 26.99 -24.49
#